data_AF-A0A078F8T8-F1
#
_entry.id   AF-A0A078F8T8-F1
#
_cell.length_a   1.000
_cell.length_b   1.000
_cell.length_c   1.000
_cell.angle_alpha   90.00
_cell.angle_beta   90.00
_cell.angle_gamma   90.00
#
_symmetry.space_group_name_H-M   'P 1'
#
loop_
_entity.id
_entity.type
_entity.pdbx_description
1 polymer ?
#
loop_
_entity_poly.entity_id
_entity_poly.type
_entity_poly.pdbx_seq_one_letter_code
_entity_poly.pdbx_strand_id
1 'polypeptide(L)'
;MIKQIFGKLPKKTSKSSSHPNGEGVVAVNPYHTPPPTSNRPNGVYEPLPSFRDVPASEKPTLFIKKLTMCCVLFDFTDPSKNLREKETKRQTLLDLVDYIATVPTKFTEAAMQEIAKLATINLFRTFPTAANHESKVLETLDGGDDEELALEPSWPHLQLVYELLLRFVASSMTDAKLAKRYVDHSFVLKLLELFDSVDQREREYLKTILHRIYGKFMVHRPFIRKAINNIFYRFVFETERHNGVAELLEILGSIINGFALPLKEEHKLFLFVEKDSKLADTVVRGLLRYWPVTNSSKEVMFLGELEEVLEGTQAAEFQRCMVPLFRRIARCLNSSHFQVAERALFLWNNDHIRNLITQNHKVIMPIVFPAMERNMCGHWNQAVKNLTLNVRKVLAETDQALFDECLAKFQEDEASKPEVAAKREATWKLLEDLAASKSVSSEAVLVQRFSSSVTITTSGKASGS
;
A
#
# COMPACT_ATOMS: atom_id res chain seq x y z
N MET A 1 28.66 5.85 0.43
CA MET A 1 29.71 6.25 1.39
C MET A 1 29.00 6.60 2.69
N ILE A 2 28.84 5.65 3.62
CA ILE A 2 28.53 5.83 5.05
C ILE A 2 28.71 4.44 5.69
N LYS A 3 29.92 4.23 6.24
CA LYS A 3 30.25 3.25 7.27
C LYS A 3 30.65 4.07 8.48
N GLN A 4 30.38 3.55 9.68
CA GLN A 4 30.76 4.10 11.00
C GLN A 4 29.85 5.27 11.39
N ILE A 5 29.11 5.24 12.50
CA ILE A 5 29.63 5.30 13.88
C ILE A 5 28.60 4.61 14.80
N PHE A 6 28.95 3.44 15.35
CA PHE A 6 28.35 2.92 16.58
C PHE A 6 29.42 3.04 17.67
N GLY A 7 29.12 3.80 18.72
CA GLY A 7 30.04 4.06 19.82
C GLY A 7 29.29 4.26 21.14
N LYS A 8 29.20 3.17 21.90
CA LYS A 8 29.24 3.06 23.37
C LYS A 8 28.37 4.00 24.22
N LEU A 9 27.39 3.43 24.92
CA LEU A 9 26.93 3.89 26.25
C LEU A 9 26.64 2.67 27.16
N PRO A 10 26.66 2.82 28.50
CA PRO A 10 27.17 1.80 29.43
C PRO A 10 26.09 0.89 30.05
N LYS A 11 26.53 -0.29 30.47
CA LYS A 11 25.79 -1.22 31.34
C LYS A 11 25.42 -0.54 32.67
N LYS A 12 24.14 -0.55 33.03
CA LYS A 12 23.69 -0.47 34.43
C LYS A 12 22.91 -1.72 34.79
N THR A 13 23.43 -2.39 35.82
CA THR A 13 22.81 -3.48 36.56
C THR A 13 21.83 -2.92 37.59
N SER A 14 20.64 -3.50 37.72
CA SER A 14 19.83 -3.35 38.94
C SER A 14 19.12 -4.66 39.25
N LYS A 15 19.29 -5.06 40.50
CA LYS A 15 18.92 -6.34 41.12
C LYS A 15 17.43 -6.44 41.40
N SER A 16 17.01 -7.71 41.43
CA SER A 16 15.84 -8.32 42.06
C SER A 16 15.30 -7.64 43.32
N SER A 17 13.97 -7.61 43.43
CA SER A 17 13.30 -7.83 44.72
C SER A 17 12.05 -8.70 44.52
N SER A 18 12.00 -9.74 45.32
CA SER A 18 11.03 -10.82 45.41
C SER A 18 9.90 -10.47 46.39
N HIS A 19 8.67 -10.91 46.14
CA HIS A 19 7.73 -11.48 47.13
C HIS A 19 6.44 -12.02 46.46
N PRO A 20 5.66 -12.91 47.12
CA PRO A 20 5.27 -14.19 46.51
C PRO A 20 3.75 -14.43 46.36
N ASN A 21 3.44 -15.46 45.56
CA ASN A 21 2.29 -16.37 45.53
C ASN A 21 0.87 -15.85 45.84
N GLY A 22 0.02 -15.95 44.82
CA GLY A 22 -1.42 -16.18 44.97
C GLY A 22 -1.85 -17.27 43.99
N GLU A 23 -2.19 -18.44 44.51
CA GLU A 23 -2.76 -19.57 43.77
C GLU A 23 -4.16 -19.23 43.26
N GLY A 24 -4.37 -19.29 41.95
CA GLY A 24 -5.66 -19.16 41.30
C GLY A 24 -5.90 -20.36 40.40
N VAL A 25 -6.72 -21.30 40.87
CA VAL A 25 -7.19 -22.48 40.13
C VAL A 25 -8.02 -22.01 38.94
N VAL A 26 -7.53 -22.23 37.71
CA VAL A 26 -8.30 -21.98 36.49
C VAL A 26 -8.76 -23.31 35.89
N ALA A 27 -10.08 -23.44 35.77
CA ALA A 27 -10.80 -24.57 35.21
C ALA A 27 -10.42 -24.83 33.74
N VAL A 28 -10.19 -26.11 33.42
CA VAL A 28 -9.89 -26.61 32.07
C VAL A 28 -11.18 -26.66 31.25
N ASN A 29 -11.22 -25.94 30.12
CA ASN A 29 -12.30 -25.97 29.14
C ASN A 29 -11.98 -27.05 28.07
N PRO A 30 -12.90 -27.96 27.66
CA PRO A 30 -12.52 -29.21 26.98
C PRO A 30 -12.42 -29.16 25.44
N TYR A 31 -12.30 -27.99 24.80
CA TYR A 31 -12.31 -27.87 23.33
C TYR A 31 -11.02 -27.28 22.72
N HIS A 32 -9.86 -27.58 23.32
CA HIS A 32 -8.58 -27.36 22.65
C HIS A 32 -8.15 -28.64 21.93
N THR A 33 -8.39 -28.73 20.63
CA THR A 33 -7.60 -29.63 19.79
C THR A 33 -6.15 -29.12 19.79
N PRO A 34 -5.18 -29.89 20.30
CA PRO A 34 -3.79 -29.48 20.26
C PRO A 34 -3.26 -29.51 18.81
N PRO A 35 -2.26 -28.68 18.47
CA PRO A 35 -1.57 -28.80 17.19
C PRO A 35 -0.97 -30.21 17.05
N PRO A 36 -0.78 -30.71 15.80
CA PRO A 36 -0.38 -32.08 15.57
C PRO A 36 0.90 -32.38 16.35
N THR A 37 0.78 -33.40 17.19
CA THR A 37 1.82 -33.96 18.04
C THR A 37 3.16 -34.03 17.32
N SER A 38 4.19 -33.54 18.01
CA SER A 38 5.60 -33.75 17.67
C SER A 38 5.82 -35.19 17.17
N ASN A 39 6.10 -35.34 15.88
CA ASN A 39 6.75 -36.55 15.37
C ASN A 39 8.15 -36.57 15.99
N ARG A 40 8.29 -37.14 17.19
CA ARG A 40 9.60 -37.52 17.73
C ARG A 40 10.10 -38.68 16.88
N PRO A 41 11.22 -38.55 16.15
CA PRO A 41 11.97 -39.74 15.79
C PRO A 41 12.54 -40.29 17.11
N ASN A 42 12.33 -41.59 17.38
CA ASN A 42 13.06 -42.34 18.41
C ASN A 42 14.56 -42.52 18.04
N GLY A 43 15.19 -41.51 17.45
CA GLY A 43 16.58 -41.49 17.04
C GLY A 43 17.28 -40.26 17.59
N VAL A 44 18.45 -40.46 18.18
CA VAL A 44 19.33 -39.39 18.64
C VAL A 44 19.57 -38.43 17.46
N TYR A 45 19.34 -37.12 17.66
CA TYR A 45 19.59 -36.10 16.64
C TYR A 45 21.10 -35.86 16.53
N GLU A 46 21.79 -36.76 15.83
CA GLU A 46 23.25 -36.78 15.71
C GLU A 46 23.76 -35.89 14.58
N PRO A 47 24.90 -35.22 14.76
CA PRO A 47 25.51 -34.41 13.72
C PRO A 47 25.99 -35.28 12.55
N LEU A 48 25.59 -34.90 11.33
CA LEU A 48 26.05 -35.53 10.09
C LEU A 48 27.40 -34.92 9.62
N PRO A 49 28.25 -35.69 8.90
CA PRO A 49 29.55 -35.21 8.38
C PRO A 49 29.44 -33.95 7.54
N SER A 50 30.50 -33.13 7.47
CA SER A 50 30.53 -31.96 6.58
C SER A 50 30.66 -32.38 5.11
N PHE A 51 30.11 -31.58 4.19
CA PHE A 51 30.34 -31.78 2.74
C PHE A 51 31.80 -31.67 2.31
N ARG A 52 32.68 -31.11 3.16
CA ARG A 52 34.13 -31.04 2.90
C ARG A 52 34.85 -32.36 3.15
N ASP A 53 34.30 -33.19 4.03
CA ASP A 53 34.96 -34.41 4.51
C ASP A 53 34.53 -35.66 3.72
N VAL A 54 33.65 -35.48 2.72
CA VAL A 54 32.99 -36.56 2.00
C VAL A 54 33.28 -36.49 0.49
N PRO A 55 33.54 -37.63 -0.19
CA PRO A 55 33.78 -37.67 -1.64
C PRO A 55 32.62 -37.09 -2.45
N ALA A 56 32.91 -36.51 -3.62
CA ALA A 56 31.91 -35.87 -4.48
C ALA A 56 30.75 -36.80 -4.89
N SER A 57 30.99 -38.11 -5.00
CA SER A 57 30.00 -39.14 -5.32
C SER A 57 28.95 -39.33 -4.22
N GLU A 58 29.30 -39.09 -2.97
CA GLU A 58 28.42 -39.30 -1.81
C GLU A 58 27.66 -38.03 -1.41
N LYS A 59 28.11 -36.86 -1.88
CA LYS A 59 27.48 -35.56 -1.56
C LYS A 59 25.97 -35.50 -1.90
N PRO A 60 25.47 -36.02 -3.04
CA PRO A 60 24.04 -36.01 -3.32
C PRO A 60 23.20 -36.79 -2.31
N THR A 61 23.69 -37.95 -1.87
CA THR A 61 23.02 -38.79 -0.87
C THR A 61 23.06 -38.14 0.51
N LEU A 62 24.21 -37.56 0.88
CA LEU A 62 24.36 -36.81 2.12
C LEU A 62 23.46 -35.56 2.16
N PHE A 63 23.32 -34.88 1.02
CA PHE A 63 22.45 -33.72 0.87
C PHE A 63 20.99 -34.07 1.20
N ILE A 64 20.46 -35.16 0.63
CA ILE A 64 19.12 -35.65 0.94
C ILE A 64 18.99 -36.01 2.43
N LYS A 65 19.97 -36.71 3.02
CA LYS A 65 19.95 -37.06 4.45
C LYS A 65 19.90 -35.82 5.35
N LYS A 66 20.72 -34.79 5.05
CA LYS A 66 20.74 -33.52 5.79
C LYS A 66 19.41 -32.77 5.66
N LEU A 67 18.79 -32.73 4.48
CA LEU A 67 17.47 -32.12 4.27
C LEU A 67 16.39 -32.81 5.12
N THR A 68 16.34 -34.14 5.12
CA THR A 68 15.40 -34.91 5.93
C THR A 68 15.60 -34.66 7.43
N MET A 69 16.85 -34.57 7.88
CA MET A 69 17.16 -34.27 9.28
C MET A 69 16.61 -32.90 9.71
N CYS A 70 16.74 -31.89 8.83
CA CYS A 70 16.24 -30.54 9.10
C CYS A 70 14.70 -30.40 9.05
N CYS A 71 13.96 -31.46 8.72
CA CYS A 71 12.49 -31.48 8.80
C CYS A 71 11.97 -31.63 10.23
N VAL A 72 12.83 -31.97 11.21
CA VAL A 72 12.45 -32.00 12.62
C VAL A 72 12.26 -30.57 13.15
N LEU A 73 11.08 -30.26 13.66
CA LEU A 73 10.76 -28.95 14.24
C LEU A 73 11.16 -28.89 15.71
N PHE A 74 11.72 -27.76 16.13
CA PHE A 74 12.05 -27.49 17.53
C PHE A 74 11.19 -26.33 18.02
N ASP A 75 10.73 -26.43 19.26
CA ASP A 75 9.99 -25.38 19.92
C ASP A 75 10.96 -24.30 20.45
N PHE A 76 10.76 -23.05 20.02
CA PHE A 76 11.55 -21.89 20.42
C PHE A 76 10.87 -21.03 21.49
N THR A 77 9.65 -21.38 21.94
CA THR A 77 8.98 -20.69 23.06
C THR A 77 9.78 -20.82 24.36
N ASP A 78 10.48 -21.95 24.53
CA ASP A 78 11.46 -22.17 25.59
C ASP A 78 12.89 -22.23 25.00
N PRO A 79 13.68 -21.15 25.13
CA PRO A 79 15.04 -21.11 24.61
C PRO A 79 15.97 -22.16 25.24
N SER A 80 15.68 -22.64 26.45
CA SER A 80 16.55 -23.52 27.21
C SER A 80 16.48 -25.00 26.80
N LYS A 81 15.38 -25.40 26.12
CA LYS A 81 15.18 -26.78 25.67
C LYS A 81 15.88 -27.07 24.35
N ASN A 82 16.44 -28.28 24.24
CA ASN A 82 17.05 -28.82 23.02
C ASN A 82 18.15 -27.93 22.43
N LEU A 83 18.97 -27.27 23.27
CA LEU A 83 20.02 -26.34 22.82
C LEU A 83 21.00 -26.99 21.84
N ARG A 84 21.43 -28.23 22.13
CA ARG A 84 22.39 -28.96 21.30
C ARG A 84 21.80 -29.34 19.95
N GLU A 85 20.57 -29.82 19.92
CA GLU A 85 19.87 -30.24 18.72
C GLU A 85 19.49 -29.03 17.86
N LYS A 86 19.05 -27.92 18.47
CA LYS A 86 18.80 -26.65 17.80
C LYS A 86 20.06 -26.13 17.12
N GLU A 87 21.20 -26.15 17.80
CA GLU A 87 22.47 -25.70 17.21
C GLU A 87 22.95 -26.65 16.12
N THR A 88 22.78 -27.96 16.30
CA THR A 88 23.11 -28.97 15.28
C THR A 88 22.27 -28.77 14.01
N LYS A 89 20.96 -28.49 14.15
CA LYS A 89 20.10 -28.14 13.01
C LYS A 89 20.55 -26.86 12.33
N ARG A 90 20.86 -25.81 13.11
CA ARG A 90 21.34 -24.53 12.57
C ARG A 90 22.60 -24.71 11.74
N GLN A 91 23.59 -25.44 12.26
CA GLN A 91 24.84 -25.71 11.55
C GLN A 91 24.62 -26.56 10.29
N THR A 92 23.70 -27.54 10.34
CA THR A 92 23.35 -28.35 9.18
C THR A 92 22.66 -27.53 8.09
N LEU A 93 21.73 -26.64 8.46
CA LEU A 93 21.09 -25.72 7.52
C LEU A 93 22.10 -24.78 6.86
N LEU A 94 23.07 -24.27 7.63
CA LEU A 94 24.16 -23.45 7.08
C LEU A 94 24.98 -24.23 6.04
N ASP A 95 25.38 -25.45 6.36
CA ASP A 95 26.14 -26.34 5.48
C ASP A 95 25.35 -26.69 4.20
N LEU A 96 24.02 -26.83 4.31
CA LEU A 96 23.11 -27.01 3.17
C LEU A 96 23.05 -25.77 2.26
N VAL A 97 22.96 -24.55 2.85
CA VAL A 97 22.93 -23.29 2.10
C VAL A 97 24.24 -23.10 1.32
N ASP A 98 25.38 -23.34 1.96
CA ASP A 98 26.69 -23.24 1.33
C ASP A 98 26.86 -24.28 0.21
N TYR A 99 26.42 -25.52 0.44
CA TYR A 99 26.46 -26.56 -0.57
C TYR A 99 25.60 -26.20 -1.79
N ILE A 100 24.35 -25.78 -1.60
CA ILE A 100 23.43 -25.46 -2.70
C ILE A 100 23.97 -24.35 -3.63
N ALA A 101 24.76 -23.43 -3.06
CA ALA A 101 25.39 -22.34 -3.81
C ALA A 101 26.56 -22.79 -4.69
N THR A 102 27.14 -23.96 -4.40
CA THR A 102 28.34 -24.47 -5.09
C THR A 102 28.07 -25.67 -6.01
N VAL A 103 26.84 -26.20 -6.02
CA VAL A 103 26.49 -27.36 -6.86
C VAL A 103 26.64 -27.01 -8.35
N PRO A 104 27.55 -27.68 -9.09
CA PRO A 104 27.78 -27.38 -10.51
C PRO A 104 26.81 -28.12 -11.44
N THR A 105 26.05 -29.09 -10.93
CA THR A 105 25.15 -29.95 -11.70
C THR A 105 23.69 -29.65 -11.40
N LYS A 106 22.81 -30.09 -12.30
CA LYS A 106 21.36 -29.99 -12.09
C LYS A 106 20.93 -30.79 -10.86
N PHE A 107 19.99 -30.24 -10.10
CA PHE A 107 19.39 -30.97 -8.98
C PHE A 107 18.64 -32.21 -9.49
N THR A 108 18.76 -33.31 -8.75
CA THR A 108 17.97 -34.52 -9.00
C THR A 108 16.52 -34.31 -8.56
N GLU A 109 15.58 -35.10 -9.11
CA GLU A 109 14.16 -35.02 -8.75
C GLU A 109 13.94 -35.25 -7.24
N ALA A 110 14.65 -36.23 -6.66
CA ALA A 110 14.62 -36.50 -5.21
C ALA A 110 15.12 -35.31 -4.38
N ALA A 111 16.18 -34.63 -4.82
CA ALA A 111 16.68 -33.43 -4.13
C ALA A 111 15.67 -32.28 -4.18
N MET A 112 15.03 -32.03 -5.33
CA MET A 112 14.00 -31.00 -5.46
C MET A 112 12.80 -31.27 -4.54
N GLN A 113 12.36 -32.52 -4.46
CA GLN A 113 11.27 -32.95 -3.58
C GLN A 113 11.58 -32.69 -2.10
N GLU A 114 12.76 -33.08 -1.63
CA GLU A 114 13.14 -32.90 -0.21
C GLU A 114 13.39 -31.42 0.13
N ILE A 115 13.88 -30.60 -0.80
CA ILE A 115 13.98 -29.13 -0.58
C ILE A 115 12.58 -28.53 -0.42
N ALA A 116 11.65 -28.85 -1.31
CA ALA A 116 10.28 -28.34 -1.25
C ALA A 116 9.55 -28.80 0.03
N LYS A 117 9.77 -30.06 0.44
CA LYS A 117 9.25 -30.61 1.69
C LYS A 117 9.85 -29.92 2.92
N LEU A 118 11.16 -29.68 2.94
CA LEU A 118 11.81 -28.96 4.03
C LEU A 118 11.21 -27.55 4.19
N ALA A 119 11.04 -26.82 3.08
CA ALA A 119 10.40 -25.51 3.09
C ALA A 119 8.95 -25.59 3.58
N THR A 120 8.17 -26.57 3.10
CA THR A 120 6.78 -26.77 3.50
C THR A 120 6.64 -27.00 5.01
N ILE A 121 7.49 -27.86 5.58
CA ILE A 121 7.41 -28.25 7.00
C ILE A 121 7.87 -27.11 7.92
N ASN A 122 8.90 -26.36 7.53
CA ASN A 122 9.49 -25.33 8.41
C ASN A 122 8.83 -23.96 8.26
N LEU A 123 8.34 -23.59 7.06
CA LEU A 123 7.85 -22.23 6.80
C LEU A 123 6.33 -22.11 6.95
N PHE A 124 5.57 -23.05 6.38
CA PHE A 124 4.13 -22.89 6.25
C PHE A 124 3.41 -23.10 7.58
N ARG A 125 2.91 -22.00 8.12
CA ARG A 125 2.16 -21.90 9.37
C ARG A 125 1.02 -20.90 9.21
N THR A 126 -0.01 -21.05 10.02
CA THR A 126 -1.14 -20.13 10.07
C THR A 126 -0.89 -19.06 11.13
N PHE A 127 -1.05 -17.79 10.78
CA PHE A 127 -1.03 -16.72 11.77
C PHE A 127 -2.38 -16.63 12.51
N PRO A 128 -2.39 -16.17 13.78
CA PRO A 128 -3.64 -15.93 14.50
C PRO A 128 -4.56 -14.98 13.71
N THR A 129 -5.83 -15.33 13.60
CA THR A 129 -6.82 -14.50 12.89
C THR A 129 -7.02 -13.16 13.61
N ALA A 130 -7.31 -12.10 12.86
CA ALA A 130 -7.44 -10.71 13.34
C ALA A 130 -8.36 -10.50 14.56
N ALA A 131 -9.32 -11.41 14.82
CA ALA A 131 -10.19 -11.38 15.99
C ALA A 131 -9.43 -11.38 17.33
N ASN A 132 -8.25 -12.01 17.40
CA ASN A 132 -7.42 -11.99 18.61
C ASN A 132 -6.57 -10.71 18.73
N HIS A 133 -6.46 -9.92 17.68
CA HIS A 133 -5.69 -8.69 17.65
C HIS A 133 -6.52 -7.45 17.99
N GLU A 134 -7.84 -7.42 17.76
CA GLU A 134 -8.69 -6.32 18.24
C GLU A 134 -8.61 -6.16 19.77
N SER A 135 -8.57 -7.28 20.49
CA SER A 135 -8.40 -7.27 21.95
C SER A 135 -7.05 -6.69 22.39
N LYS A 136 -6.03 -6.77 21.53
CA LYS A 136 -4.68 -6.21 21.78
C LYS A 136 -4.54 -4.77 21.30
N VAL A 137 -5.28 -4.39 20.25
CA VAL A 137 -5.33 -3.01 19.72
C VAL A 137 -6.04 -2.07 20.71
N LEU A 138 -7.07 -2.56 21.40
CA LEU A 138 -7.75 -1.80 22.46
C LEU A 138 -6.80 -1.46 23.64
N GLU A 139 -5.76 -2.27 23.88
CA GLU A 139 -4.72 -2.00 24.89
C GLU A 139 -3.62 -1.04 24.38
N THR A 140 -3.37 -0.97 23.06
CA THR A 140 -2.32 -0.10 22.48
C THR A 140 -2.76 1.34 22.22
N LEU A 141 -4.04 1.68 22.41
CA LEU A 141 -4.50 3.08 22.30
C LEU A 141 -3.97 3.99 23.41
N ASP A 142 -3.26 3.45 24.41
CA ASP A 142 -2.71 4.19 25.56
C ASP A 142 -1.16 4.12 25.69
N GLY A 143 -0.42 3.69 24.65
CA GLY A 143 1.04 3.57 24.70
C GLY A 143 1.70 3.91 23.37
N GLY A 144 2.74 4.75 23.42
CA GLY A 144 3.35 5.43 22.28
C GLY A 144 3.99 4.53 21.20
N ASP A 145 4.52 5.21 20.18
CA ASP A 145 5.09 4.74 18.90
C ASP A 145 6.11 3.58 18.91
N ASP A 146 6.31 2.90 20.02
CA ASP A 146 7.12 1.69 20.12
C ASP A 146 6.26 0.47 19.78
N GLU A 147 6.03 0.23 18.49
CA GLU A 147 5.67 -1.10 17.99
C GLU A 147 6.76 -2.07 18.48
N GLU A 148 6.51 -2.77 19.57
CA GLU A 148 7.37 -3.85 20.03
C GLU A 148 7.45 -4.87 18.89
N LEU A 149 8.56 -4.84 18.14
CA LEU A 149 8.80 -5.71 17.00
C LEU A 149 8.60 -7.14 17.48
N ALA A 150 7.47 -7.75 17.12
CA ALA A 150 7.18 -9.14 17.42
C ALA A 150 8.11 -10.01 16.57
N LEU A 151 9.34 -10.19 17.04
CA LEU A 151 10.36 -10.96 16.38
C LEU A 151 10.03 -12.44 16.49
N GLU A 152 10.12 -13.14 15.37
CA GLU A 152 9.90 -14.59 15.33
C GLU A 152 11.01 -15.33 16.12
N PRO A 153 10.71 -16.04 17.22
CA PRO A 153 11.72 -16.71 18.04
C PRO A 153 12.51 -17.79 17.27
N SER A 154 11.87 -18.43 16.28
CA SER A 154 12.48 -19.47 15.45
C SER A 154 13.36 -18.93 14.32
N TRP A 155 13.56 -17.60 14.25
CA TRP A 155 14.28 -16.93 13.18
C TRP A 155 15.66 -17.52 12.83
N PRO A 156 16.52 -17.93 13.79
CA PRO A 156 17.82 -18.53 13.46
C PRO A 156 17.75 -19.77 12.57
N HIS A 157 16.65 -20.51 12.61
CA HIS A 157 16.40 -21.63 11.69
C HIS A 157 15.65 -21.17 10.44
N LEU A 158 14.59 -20.36 10.60
CA LEU A 158 13.76 -19.92 9.49
C LEU A 158 14.54 -19.12 8.45
N GLN A 159 15.43 -18.22 8.89
CA GLN A 159 16.29 -17.44 8.00
C GLN A 159 17.07 -18.36 7.03
N LEU A 160 17.64 -19.45 7.55
CA LEU A 160 18.42 -20.38 6.75
C LEU A 160 17.55 -21.21 5.80
N VAL A 161 16.33 -21.56 6.22
CA VAL A 161 15.36 -22.25 5.33
C VAL A 161 14.90 -21.32 4.20
N TYR A 162 14.63 -20.04 4.50
CA TYR A 162 14.34 -19.02 3.49
C TYR A 162 15.49 -18.81 2.52
N GLU A 163 16.72 -18.69 3.05
CA GLU A 163 17.92 -18.57 2.22
C GLU A 163 18.09 -19.79 1.31
N LEU A 164 17.92 -21.00 1.84
CA LEU A 164 18.00 -22.23 1.06
C LEU A 164 16.96 -22.26 -0.07
N LEU A 165 15.70 -21.91 0.24
CA LEU A 165 14.62 -21.84 -0.75
C LEU A 165 14.92 -20.80 -1.82
N LEU A 166 15.40 -19.61 -1.42
CA LEU A 166 15.79 -18.54 -2.34
C LEU A 166 16.90 -19.00 -3.30
N ARG A 167 17.97 -19.60 -2.77
CA ARG A 167 19.08 -20.13 -3.59
C ARG A 167 18.58 -21.22 -4.54
N PHE A 168 17.70 -22.11 -4.09
CA PHE A 168 17.09 -23.14 -4.93
C PHE A 168 16.28 -22.55 -6.09
N VAL A 169 15.37 -21.60 -5.82
CA VAL A 169 14.53 -21.01 -6.88
C VAL A 169 15.36 -20.10 -7.80
N ALA A 170 16.40 -19.43 -7.29
CA ALA A 170 17.27 -18.56 -8.09
C ALA A 170 18.31 -19.33 -8.93
N SER A 171 18.72 -20.54 -8.51
CA SER A 171 19.81 -21.30 -9.16
C SER A 171 19.51 -21.68 -10.61
N SER A 172 20.44 -21.42 -11.53
CA SER A 172 20.34 -21.85 -12.93
C SER A 172 20.33 -23.38 -13.10
N MET A 173 20.77 -24.12 -12.09
CA MET A 173 20.79 -25.58 -12.07
C MET A 173 19.42 -26.21 -11.77
N THR A 174 18.44 -25.42 -11.34
CA THR A 174 17.08 -25.90 -11.07
C THR A 174 16.27 -26.00 -12.37
N ASP A 175 15.96 -27.22 -12.78
CA ASP A 175 15.07 -27.48 -13.92
C ASP A 175 13.62 -27.13 -13.59
N ALA A 176 13.15 -26.00 -14.15
CA ALA A 176 11.80 -25.50 -13.91
C ALA A 176 10.69 -26.45 -14.40
N LYS A 177 10.95 -27.32 -15.39
CA LYS A 177 9.93 -28.25 -15.92
C LYS A 177 9.64 -29.40 -14.95
N LEU A 178 10.64 -29.81 -14.18
CA LEU A 178 10.51 -30.81 -13.11
C LEU A 178 10.09 -30.15 -11.80
N ALA A 179 10.77 -29.08 -11.39
CA ALA A 179 10.56 -28.43 -10.10
C ALA A 179 9.12 -27.90 -9.90
N LYS A 180 8.41 -27.52 -10.98
CA LYS A 180 7.00 -27.09 -10.91
C LYS A 180 6.03 -28.14 -10.35
N ARG A 181 6.43 -29.42 -10.31
CA ARG A 181 5.64 -30.50 -9.68
C ARG A 181 5.61 -30.40 -8.15
N TYR A 182 6.64 -29.76 -7.58
CA TYR A 182 6.82 -29.63 -6.14
C TYR A 182 6.56 -28.20 -5.64
N VAL A 183 6.83 -27.20 -6.49
CA VAL A 183 6.42 -25.81 -6.30
C VAL A 183 5.09 -25.63 -7.05
N ASP A 184 4.02 -26.25 -6.56
CA ASP A 184 2.70 -26.22 -7.21
C ASP A 184 1.84 -25.04 -6.73
N HIS A 185 0.58 -24.98 -7.17
CA HIS A 185 -0.35 -23.92 -6.73
C HIS A 185 -0.61 -23.94 -5.22
N SER A 186 -0.63 -25.12 -4.59
CA SER A 186 -0.80 -25.24 -3.14
C SER A 186 0.41 -24.66 -2.41
N PHE A 187 1.63 -24.95 -2.87
CA PHE A 187 2.86 -24.37 -2.32
C PHE A 187 2.85 -22.84 -2.45
N VAL A 188 2.50 -22.32 -3.63
CA VAL A 188 2.44 -20.87 -3.88
C VAL A 188 1.37 -20.18 -3.02
N LEU A 189 0.20 -20.80 -2.83
CA LEU A 189 -0.85 -20.25 -1.99
C LEU A 189 -0.40 -20.14 -0.53
N LYS A 190 0.18 -21.20 0.02
CA LYS A 190 0.72 -21.18 1.39
C LYS A 190 1.88 -20.19 1.54
N LEU A 191 2.71 -20.03 0.51
CA LEU A 191 3.75 -19.01 0.50
C LEU A 191 3.16 -17.59 0.54
N LEU A 192 2.06 -17.35 -0.17
CA LEU A 192 1.35 -16.07 -0.16
C LEU A 192 0.69 -15.77 1.19
N GLU A 193 0.14 -16.78 1.88
CA GLU A 193 -0.41 -16.63 3.23
C GLU A 193 0.65 -16.13 4.24
N LEU A 194 1.93 -16.46 4.02
CA LEU A 194 3.02 -16.00 4.89
C LEU A 194 3.30 -14.48 4.79
N PHE A 195 2.80 -13.78 3.77
CA PHE A 195 2.99 -12.32 3.66
C PHE A 195 2.28 -11.54 4.77
N ASP A 196 1.35 -12.16 5.50
CA ASP A 196 0.72 -11.54 6.66
C ASP A 196 1.59 -11.63 7.93
N SER A 197 2.85 -12.08 7.82
CA SER A 197 3.81 -12.05 8.93
C SER A 197 4.04 -10.63 9.45
N VAL A 198 4.10 -10.48 10.77
CA VAL A 198 4.47 -9.23 11.44
C VAL A 198 5.98 -8.92 11.31
N ASP A 199 6.82 -9.93 11.11
CA ASP A 199 8.27 -9.78 11.00
C ASP A 199 8.66 -9.31 9.59
N GLN A 200 9.16 -8.07 9.48
CA GLN A 200 9.57 -7.48 8.20
C GLN A 200 10.66 -8.29 7.49
N ARG A 201 11.55 -8.95 8.24
CA ARG A 201 12.64 -9.75 7.66
C ARG A 201 12.08 -10.95 6.89
N GLU A 202 11.02 -11.54 7.41
CA GLU A 202 10.31 -12.64 6.75
C GLU A 202 9.64 -12.16 5.46
N ARG A 203 8.95 -11.01 5.50
CA ARG A 203 8.30 -10.41 4.33
C ARG A 203 9.30 -10.07 3.21
N GLU A 204 10.50 -9.60 3.54
CA GLU A 204 11.55 -9.32 2.55
C GLU A 204 12.06 -10.59 1.82
N TYR A 205 12.21 -11.70 2.56
CA TYR A 205 12.54 -12.99 1.95
C TYR A 205 11.41 -13.49 1.05
N LEU A 206 10.17 -13.43 1.54
CA LEU A 206 8.97 -13.82 0.79
C LEU A 206 8.83 -13.02 -0.50
N LYS A 207 9.03 -11.71 -0.43
CA LYS A 207 9.04 -10.80 -1.59
C LYS A 207 9.99 -11.29 -2.67
N THR A 208 11.25 -11.52 -2.27
CA THR A 208 12.30 -11.94 -3.20
C THR A 208 12.02 -13.33 -3.77
N ILE A 209 11.62 -14.29 -2.92
CA ILE A 209 11.33 -15.67 -3.34
C ILE A 209 10.15 -15.71 -4.31
N LEU A 210 9.03 -15.04 -3.99
CA LEU A 210 7.84 -15.01 -4.83
C LEU A 210 8.15 -14.37 -6.19
N HIS A 211 8.93 -13.29 -6.22
CA HIS A 211 9.37 -12.67 -7.48
C HIS A 211 10.21 -13.64 -8.33
N ARG A 212 11.14 -14.40 -7.72
CA ARG A 212 11.92 -15.43 -8.43
C ARG A 212 11.05 -16.57 -8.94
N ILE A 213 10.07 -17.01 -8.15
CA ILE A 213 9.10 -18.04 -8.56
C ILE A 213 8.29 -17.55 -9.77
N TYR A 214 7.77 -16.32 -9.72
CA TYR A 214 7.01 -15.72 -10.82
C TYR A 214 7.81 -15.64 -12.11
N GLY A 215 9.08 -15.22 -12.02
CA GLY A 215 9.97 -15.12 -13.17
C GLY A 215 10.26 -16.49 -13.80
N LYS A 216 10.63 -17.48 -12.98
CA LYS A 216 11.12 -18.79 -13.42
C LYS A 216 10.02 -19.77 -13.82
N PHE A 217 8.93 -19.83 -13.05
CA PHE A 217 7.84 -20.77 -13.27
C PHE A 217 6.67 -20.10 -13.97
N MET A 218 6.81 -19.90 -15.29
CA MET A 218 5.81 -19.18 -16.10
C MET A 218 4.38 -19.72 -15.96
N VAL A 219 4.23 -21.03 -15.69
CA VAL A 219 2.93 -21.70 -15.50
C VAL A 219 2.14 -21.14 -14.31
N HIS A 220 2.80 -20.62 -13.26
CA HIS A 220 2.13 -20.08 -12.08
C HIS A 220 1.76 -18.61 -12.19
N ARG A 221 2.23 -17.89 -13.22
CA ARG A 221 2.00 -16.44 -13.35
C ARG A 221 0.52 -16.04 -13.30
N PRO A 222 -0.40 -16.71 -14.02
CA PRO A 222 -1.83 -16.37 -13.93
C PRO A 222 -2.40 -16.63 -12.53
N PHE A 223 -1.99 -17.74 -11.90
CA PHE A 223 -2.44 -18.10 -10.56
C PHE A 223 -1.94 -17.10 -9.51
N ILE A 224 -0.65 -16.73 -9.55
CA ILE A 224 -0.06 -15.74 -8.63
C ILE A 224 -0.79 -14.40 -8.74
N ARG A 225 -1.00 -13.87 -9.96
CA ARG A 225 -1.74 -12.61 -10.16
C ARG A 225 -3.16 -12.69 -9.57
N LYS A 226 -3.88 -13.79 -9.84
CA LYS A 226 -5.22 -14.00 -9.30
C LYS A 226 -5.23 -14.09 -7.76
N ALA A 227 -4.27 -14.80 -7.17
CA ALA A 227 -4.19 -14.97 -5.74
C ALA A 227 -3.85 -13.64 -5.02
N ILE A 228 -2.92 -12.85 -5.56
CA ILE A 228 -2.61 -11.51 -5.02
C ILE A 228 -3.84 -10.60 -5.13
N ASN A 229 -4.56 -10.63 -6.25
CA ASN A 229 -5.80 -9.84 -6.39
C ASN A 229 -6.86 -10.24 -5.35
N ASN A 230 -7.03 -11.54 -5.09
CA ASN A 230 -7.95 -12.00 -4.04
C ASN A 230 -7.53 -11.49 -2.65
N ILE A 231 -6.23 -11.46 -2.34
CA ILE A 231 -5.72 -10.87 -1.10
C ILE A 231 -6.07 -9.38 -1.02
N PHE A 232 -5.88 -8.62 -2.11
CA PHE A 232 -6.25 -7.21 -2.16
C PHE A 232 -7.76 -6.98 -2.05
N TYR A 233 -8.59 -7.82 -2.68
CA TYR A 233 -10.04 -7.73 -2.52
C TYR A 233 -10.46 -7.96 -1.08
N ARG A 234 -9.92 -9.00 -0.43
CA ARG A 234 -10.20 -9.26 0.99
C ARG A 234 -9.71 -8.12 1.88
N PHE A 235 -8.51 -7.59 1.61
CA PHE A 235 -7.96 -6.45 2.34
C PHE A 235 -8.84 -5.21 2.21
N VAL A 236 -9.27 -4.83 0.99
CA VAL A 236 -10.02 -3.60 0.75
C VAL A 236 -11.48 -3.70 1.22
N PHE A 237 -12.11 -4.87 1.08
CA PHE A 237 -13.56 -5.01 1.27
C PHE A 237 -13.99 -5.78 2.52
N GLU A 238 -13.09 -6.54 3.15
CA GLU A 238 -13.44 -7.42 4.28
C GLU A 238 -12.64 -7.11 5.55
N THR A 239 -11.32 -7.08 5.48
CA THR A 239 -10.48 -7.07 6.70
C THR A 239 -9.82 -5.73 7.03
N GLU A 240 -9.61 -4.86 6.05
CA GLU A 240 -8.88 -3.58 6.16
C GLU A 240 -7.45 -3.68 6.77
N ARG A 241 -6.95 -4.91 6.96
CA ARG A 241 -5.65 -5.21 7.57
C ARG A 241 -4.99 -6.37 6.87
N HIS A 242 -3.72 -6.16 6.51
CA HIS A 242 -2.80 -7.18 6.01
C HIS A 242 -1.36 -6.62 6.04
N ASN A 243 -0.41 -7.33 6.66
CA ASN A 243 0.93 -6.78 6.93
C ASN A 243 1.81 -6.68 5.67
N GLY A 244 1.58 -7.52 4.66
CA GLY A 244 2.42 -7.63 3.46
C GLY A 244 1.93 -6.89 2.20
N VAL A 245 1.03 -5.91 2.32
CA VAL A 245 0.48 -5.22 1.13
C VAL A 245 1.56 -4.48 0.35
N ALA A 246 2.49 -3.81 1.03
CA ALA A 246 3.57 -3.05 0.41
C ALA A 246 4.48 -3.95 -0.43
N GLU A 247 4.94 -5.07 0.14
CA GLU A 247 5.82 -6.02 -0.54
C GLU A 247 5.13 -6.67 -1.74
N LEU A 248 3.84 -6.96 -1.64
CA LEU A 248 3.04 -7.46 -2.78
C LEU A 248 2.93 -6.41 -3.90
N LEU A 249 2.73 -5.13 -3.57
CA LEU A 249 2.69 -4.04 -4.54
C LEU A 249 4.05 -3.84 -5.23
N GLU A 250 5.17 -3.96 -4.52
CA GLU A 250 6.51 -3.91 -5.13
C GLU A 250 6.72 -5.02 -6.17
N ILE A 251 6.29 -6.24 -5.86
CA ILE A 251 6.36 -7.39 -6.79
C ILE A 251 5.51 -7.10 -8.02
N LEU A 252 4.28 -6.64 -7.83
CA LEU A 252 3.39 -6.29 -8.93
C LEU A 252 3.96 -5.16 -9.78
N GLY A 253 4.54 -4.12 -9.18
CA GLY A 253 5.25 -3.05 -9.90
C GLY A 253 6.38 -3.58 -10.77
N SER A 254 7.20 -4.52 -10.26
CA SER A 254 8.25 -5.18 -11.04
C SER A 254 7.69 -6.01 -12.21
N ILE A 255 6.60 -6.74 -11.97
CA ILE A 255 5.92 -7.55 -12.99
C ILE A 255 5.36 -6.67 -14.12
N ILE A 256 4.70 -5.58 -13.74
CA ILE A 256 4.11 -4.58 -14.63
C ILE A 256 5.18 -4.00 -15.56
N ASN A 257 6.34 -3.64 -15.00
CA ASN A 257 7.44 -3.07 -15.78
C ASN A 257 7.96 -4.02 -16.87
N GLY A 258 7.90 -5.33 -16.62
CA GLY A 258 8.31 -6.38 -17.56
C GLY A 258 7.29 -6.79 -18.62
N PHE A 259 6.11 -6.16 -18.69
CA PHE A 259 5.12 -6.49 -19.73
C PHE A 259 5.55 -6.01 -21.12
N ALA A 260 5.38 -6.90 -22.10
CA ALA A 260 5.57 -6.57 -23.51
C ALA A 260 4.42 -5.71 -24.04
N LEU A 261 4.73 -4.80 -24.96
CA LEU A 261 3.76 -3.99 -25.68
C LEU A 261 3.44 -4.63 -27.05
N PRO A 262 2.18 -4.55 -27.55
CA PRO A 262 1.02 -3.94 -26.90
C PRO A 262 0.49 -4.78 -25.72
N LEU A 263 -0.07 -4.11 -24.71
CA LEU A 263 -0.61 -4.76 -23.53
C LEU A 263 -1.82 -5.64 -23.88
N LYS A 264 -1.88 -6.83 -23.28
CA LYS A 264 -3.08 -7.68 -23.31
C LYS A 264 -4.21 -7.03 -22.52
N GLU A 265 -5.46 -7.24 -22.95
CA GLU A 265 -6.67 -6.72 -22.27
C GLU A 265 -6.71 -7.08 -20.77
N GLU A 266 -6.31 -8.32 -20.42
CA GLU A 266 -6.24 -8.76 -19.02
C GLU A 266 -5.28 -7.91 -18.15
N HIS A 267 -4.30 -7.23 -18.74
CA HIS A 267 -3.36 -6.38 -18.02
C HIS A 267 -3.82 -4.91 -17.98
N LYS A 268 -4.68 -4.46 -18.89
CA LYS A 268 -5.13 -3.06 -18.92
C LYS A 268 -5.91 -2.65 -17.68
N LEU A 269 -6.66 -3.59 -17.09
CA LEU A 269 -7.37 -3.42 -15.81
C LEU A 269 -6.43 -3.25 -14.61
N PHE A 270 -5.14 -3.55 -14.79
CA PHE A 270 -4.15 -3.69 -13.72
C PHE A 270 -3.04 -2.61 -13.75
N LEU A 271 -3.00 -1.74 -14.76
CA LEU A 271 -1.77 -1.04 -15.14
C LEU A 271 -1.79 0.48 -15.05
N PHE A 272 -0.58 1.02 -14.86
CA PHE A 272 -0.23 2.43 -14.70
C PHE A 272 -0.15 3.21 -16.02
N VAL A 273 -0.34 4.52 -15.91
CA VAL A 273 -0.36 5.52 -17.00
C VAL A 273 0.93 5.52 -17.85
N GLU A 274 2.08 5.15 -17.27
CA GLU A 274 3.37 5.09 -17.99
C GLU A 274 3.38 4.12 -19.18
N LYS A 275 2.61 3.02 -19.10
CA LYS A 275 2.58 2.01 -20.17
C LYS A 275 1.53 2.30 -21.25
N ASP A 276 0.50 3.07 -20.90
CA ASP A 276 -0.54 3.52 -21.82
C ASP A 276 -1.12 4.85 -21.33
N SER A 277 -0.72 5.94 -21.99
CA SER A 277 -1.13 7.30 -21.63
C SER A 277 -2.65 7.51 -21.68
N LYS A 278 -3.38 6.68 -22.45
CA LYS A 278 -4.85 6.75 -22.56
C LYS A 278 -5.57 6.40 -21.25
N LEU A 279 -4.88 5.75 -20.31
CA LEU A 279 -5.42 5.42 -19.01
C LEU A 279 -5.45 6.62 -18.05
N ALA A 280 -4.73 7.71 -18.35
CA ALA A 280 -4.62 8.88 -17.48
C ALA A 280 -5.98 9.44 -17.04
N ASP A 281 -6.92 9.65 -17.98
CA ASP A 281 -8.27 10.16 -17.66
C ASP A 281 -9.01 9.24 -16.68
N THR A 282 -8.90 7.93 -16.87
CA THR A 282 -9.56 6.93 -16.00
C THR A 282 -8.95 6.93 -14.60
N VAL A 283 -7.62 6.95 -14.51
CA VAL A 283 -6.88 6.96 -13.23
C VAL A 283 -7.16 8.25 -12.46
N VAL A 284 -7.04 9.42 -13.09
CA VAL A 284 -7.33 10.72 -12.46
C VAL A 284 -8.77 10.76 -11.96
N ARG A 285 -9.75 10.34 -12.76
CA ARG A 285 -11.16 10.27 -12.31
C ARG A 285 -11.36 9.31 -11.14
N GLY A 286 -10.65 8.18 -11.14
CA GLY A 286 -10.63 7.24 -10.01
C GLY A 286 -10.14 7.90 -8.73
N LEU A 287 -8.98 8.57 -8.77
CA LEU A 287 -8.42 9.31 -7.63
C LEU A 287 -9.38 10.41 -7.13
N LEU A 288 -9.99 11.17 -8.05
CA LEU A 288 -10.94 12.22 -7.70
C LEU A 288 -12.23 11.69 -7.06
N ARG A 289 -12.65 10.47 -7.43
CA ARG A 289 -13.82 9.79 -6.85
C ARG A 289 -13.56 9.34 -5.41
N TYR A 290 -12.36 8.83 -5.11
CA TYR A 290 -11.98 8.33 -3.79
C TYR A 290 -11.22 9.36 -2.94
N TRP A 291 -11.32 10.65 -3.28
CA TRP A 291 -10.57 11.71 -2.60
C TRP A 291 -10.87 11.77 -1.08
N PRO A 292 -9.85 11.71 -0.20
CA PRO A 292 -10.04 11.50 1.23
C PRO A 292 -10.34 12.81 1.99
N VAL A 293 -11.59 13.28 1.95
CA VAL A 293 -12.00 14.59 2.53
C VAL A 293 -11.93 14.71 4.06
N THR A 294 -11.70 13.61 4.78
CA THR A 294 -11.64 13.58 6.26
C THR A 294 -10.24 13.31 6.80
N ASN A 295 -9.25 13.04 5.95
CA ASN A 295 -7.90 12.68 6.38
C ASN A 295 -6.85 13.46 5.58
N SER A 296 -6.35 14.54 6.19
CA SER A 296 -5.39 15.46 5.56
C SER A 296 -4.09 14.78 5.14
N SER A 297 -3.59 13.82 5.90
CA SER A 297 -2.37 13.06 5.55
C SER A 297 -2.57 12.27 4.26
N LYS A 298 -3.74 11.61 4.11
CA LYS A 298 -4.09 10.94 2.86
C LYS A 298 -4.34 11.93 1.72
N GLU A 299 -4.88 13.13 1.97
CA GLU A 299 -5.00 14.16 0.92
C GLU A 299 -3.63 14.58 0.38
N VAL A 300 -2.63 14.74 1.26
CA VAL A 300 -1.25 15.05 0.86
C VAL A 300 -0.66 13.92 0.01
N MET A 301 -0.87 12.65 0.40
CA MET A 301 -0.45 11.50 -0.41
C MET A 301 -1.13 11.50 -1.79
N PHE A 302 -2.45 11.72 -1.85
CA PHE A 302 -3.21 11.79 -3.10
C PHE A 302 -2.73 12.92 -4.01
N LEU A 303 -2.38 14.08 -3.46
CA LEU A 303 -1.78 15.18 -4.23
C LEU A 303 -0.39 14.80 -4.78
N GLY A 304 0.38 14.00 -4.04
CA GLY A 304 1.66 13.45 -4.50
C GLY A 304 1.50 12.49 -5.67
N GLU A 305 0.67 11.46 -5.51
CA GLU A 305 0.36 10.50 -6.58
C GLU A 305 -0.22 11.20 -7.82
N LEU A 306 -1.06 12.21 -7.61
CA LEU A 306 -1.63 13.00 -8.69
C LEU A 306 -0.56 13.77 -9.47
N GLU A 307 0.47 14.30 -8.80
CA GLU A 307 1.60 14.95 -9.48
C GLU A 307 2.33 13.95 -10.39
N GLU A 308 2.68 12.78 -9.87
CA GLU A 308 3.39 11.73 -10.63
C GLU A 308 2.57 11.28 -11.85
N VAL A 309 1.25 11.08 -11.68
CA VAL A 309 0.35 10.72 -12.78
C VAL A 309 0.29 11.83 -13.84
N LEU A 310 0.24 13.10 -13.43
CA LEU A 310 0.19 14.23 -14.36
C LEU A 310 1.52 14.43 -15.12
N GLU A 311 2.65 14.12 -14.49
CA GLU A 311 3.97 14.15 -15.13
C GLU A 311 4.06 13.16 -16.31
N GLY A 312 3.44 11.98 -16.18
CA GLY A 312 3.32 11.00 -17.27
C GLY A 312 2.19 11.27 -18.28
N THR A 313 1.37 12.31 -18.08
CA THR A 313 0.16 12.54 -18.87
C THR A 313 0.42 13.44 -20.10
N GLN A 314 -0.12 13.03 -21.26
CA GLN A 314 -0.08 13.80 -22.51
C GLN A 314 -1.19 14.88 -22.56
N ALA A 315 -0.95 15.97 -23.29
CA ALA A 315 -1.86 17.12 -23.37
C ALA A 315 -3.30 16.75 -23.79
N ALA A 316 -3.47 15.84 -24.74
CA ALA A 316 -4.80 15.42 -25.22
C ALA A 316 -5.61 14.70 -24.12
N GLU A 317 -4.97 13.85 -23.32
CA GLU A 317 -5.64 13.13 -22.22
C GLU A 317 -5.88 14.05 -21.03
N PHE A 318 -4.95 14.96 -20.75
CA PHE A 318 -5.11 16.00 -19.72
C PHE A 318 -6.37 16.86 -19.96
N GLN A 319 -6.62 17.27 -21.21
CA GLN A 319 -7.81 18.06 -21.55
C GLN A 319 -9.13 17.38 -21.20
N ARG A 320 -9.16 16.05 -21.15
CA ARG A 320 -10.37 15.28 -20.80
C ARG A 320 -10.69 15.34 -19.32
N CYS A 321 -9.67 15.42 -18.46
CA CYS A 321 -9.82 15.40 -17.00
C CYS A 321 -9.53 16.73 -16.29
N MET A 322 -8.97 17.74 -16.99
CA MET A 322 -8.52 19.01 -16.37
C MET A 322 -9.62 19.75 -15.59
N VAL A 323 -10.87 19.77 -16.08
CA VAL A 323 -11.94 20.53 -15.42
C VAL A 323 -12.29 19.95 -14.04
N PRO A 324 -12.68 18.66 -13.90
CA PRO A 324 -12.93 18.08 -12.57
C PRO A 324 -11.68 18.07 -11.68
N LEU A 325 -10.50 17.88 -12.26
CA LEU A 325 -9.21 17.93 -11.57
C LEU A 325 -8.97 19.29 -10.91
N PHE A 326 -9.02 20.38 -11.67
CA PHE A 326 -8.71 21.71 -11.13
C PHE A 326 -9.82 22.25 -10.22
N ARG A 327 -11.06 21.76 -10.33
CA ARG A 327 -12.08 21.99 -9.30
C ARG A 327 -11.71 21.36 -7.96
N ARG A 328 -11.08 20.18 -7.95
CA ARG A 328 -10.59 19.54 -6.73
C ARG A 328 -9.36 20.28 -6.19
N ILE A 329 -8.40 20.62 -7.05
CA ILE A 329 -7.21 21.40 -6.66
C ILE A 329 -7.64 22.73 -6.03
N ALA A 330 -8.60 23.46 -6.64
CA ALA A 330 -9.13 24.71 -6.08
C ALA A 330 -9.69 24.55 -4.66
N ARG A 331 -10.32 23.42 -4.33
CA ARG A 331 -10.74 23.12 -2.95
C ARG A 331 -9.55 22.89 -2.02
N CYS A 332 -8.52 22.18 -2.49
CA CYS A 332 -7.29 21.93 -1.72
C CYS A 332 -6.54 23.24 -1.41
N LEU A 333 -6.50 24.18 -2.36
CA LEU A 333 -5.93 25.52 -2.18
C LEU A 333 -6.61 26.32 -1.06
N ASN A 334 -7.89 26.04 -0.78
CA ASN A 334 -8.64 26.67 0.31
C ASN A 334 -8.75 25.79 1.56
N SER A 335 -8.00 24.69 1.63
CA SER A 335 -7.94 23.89 2.85
C SER A 335 -7.36 24.72 3.99
N SER A 336 -7.94 24.62 5.18
CA SER A 336 -7.38 25.22 6.40
C SER A 336 -6.11 24.48 6.87
N HIS A 337 -5.91 23.25 6.39
CA HIS A 337 -4.74 22.45 6.71
C HIS A 337 -3.57 22.84 5.81
N PHE A 338 -2.56 23.48 6.39
CA PHE A 338 -1.49 24.12 5.62
C PHE A 338 -0.76 23.15 4.69
N GLN A 339 -0.48 21.90 5.10
CA GLN A 339 0.22 20.92 4.24
C GLN A 339 -0.56 20.57 2.98
N VAL A 340 -1.91 20.56 3.05
CA VAL A 340 -2.75 20.24 1.88
C VAL A 340 -2.72 21.42 0.90
N ALA A 341 -2.91 22.64 1.39
CA ALA A 341 -2.85 23.85 0.57
C ALA A 341 -1.47 24.06 -0.06
N GLU A 342 -0.41 23.89 0.74
CA GLU A 342 0.99 23.96 0.30
C GLU A 342 1.28 22.91 -0.78
N ARG A 343 0.94 21.63 -0.55
CA ARG A 343 1.18 20.55 -1.51
C ARG A 343 0.45 20.78 -2.83
N ALA A 344 -0.77 21.34 -2.79
CA ALA A 344 -1.53 21.68 -3.98
C ALA A 344 -0.93 22.87 -4.75
N LEU A 345 -0.41 23.89 -4.05
CA LEU A 345 0.30 25.02 -4.68
C LEU A 345 1.60 24.58 -5.35
N PHE A 346 2.29 23.59 -4.78
CA PHE A 346 3.54 23.07 -5.35
C PHE A 346 3.39 22.44 -6.74
N LEU A 347 2.17 22.09 -7.19
CA LEU A 347 1.92 21.61 -8.55
C LEU A 347 2.39 22.60 -9.63
N TRP A 348 2.42 23.91 -9.34
CA TRP A 348 2.91 24.93 -10.28
C TRP A 348 4.45 24.97 -10.39
N ASN A 349 5.18 24.32 -9.49
CA ASN A 349 6.64 24.24 -9.55
C ASN A 349 7.13 23.15 -10.51
N ASN A 350 6.28 22.16 -10.83
CA ASN A 350 6.61 21.14 -11.81
C ASN A 350 6.50 21.72 -13.24
N ASP A 351 7.60 21.72 -13.99
CA ASP A 351 7.67 22.34 -15.32
C ASP A 351 6.66 21.76 -16.31
N HIS A 352 6.45 20.44 -16.30
CA HIS A 352 5.52 19.77 -17.20
C HIS A 352 4.07 20.14 -16.86
N ILE A 353 3.70 20.06 -15.59
CA ILE A 353 2.35 20.42 -15.13
C ILE A 353 2.08 21.91 -15.37
N ARG A 354 3.06 22.78 -15.10
CA ARG A 354 2.95 24.21 -15.41
C ARG A 354 2.69 24.43 -16.89
N ASN A 355 3.42 23.75 -17.79
CA ASN A 355 3.19 23.85 -19.23
C ASN A 355 1.77 23.39 -19.63
N LEU A 356 1.28 22.28 -19.06
CA LEU A 356 -0.11 21.82 -19.28
C LEU A 356 -1.14 22.87 -18.82
N ILE A 357 -0.90 23.52 -17.67
CA ILE A 357 -1.75 24.59 -17.14
C ILE A 357 -1.72 25.80 -18.09
N THR A 358 -0.54 26.27 -18.48
CA THR A 358 -0.36 27.43 -19.36
C THR A 358 -1.00 27.20 -20.73
N GLN A 359 -0.90 26.00 -21.31
CA GLN A 359 -1.56 25.69 -22.59
C GLN A 359 -3.10 25.69 -22.50
N ASN A 360 -3.66 25.42 -21.32
CA ASN A 360 -5.10 25.33 -21.08
C ASN A 360 -5.63 26.45 -20.15
N HIS A 361 -4.90 27.56 -20.03
CA HIS A 361 -5.17 28.63 -19.07
C HIS A 361 -6.58 29.22 -19.19
N LYS A 362 -7.12 29.31 -20.42
CA LYS A 362 -8.48 29.83 -20.68
C LYS A 362 -9.58 29.10 -19.92
N VAL A 363 -9.37 27.81 -19.61
CA VAL A 363 -10.32 26.99 -18.85
C VAL A 363 -9.90 26.86 -17.38
N ILE A 364 -8.59 26.70 -17.13
CA ILE A 364 -8.09 26.43 -15.78
C ILE A 364 -8.10 27.69 -14.91
N MET A 365 -7.65 28.83 -15.44
CA MET A 365 -7.51 30.07 -14.68
C MET A 365 -8.84 30.49 -14.03
N PRO A 366 -9.98 30.55 -14.73
CA PRO A 366 -11.26 30.90 -14.10
C PRO A 366 -11.71 29.94 -12.99
N ILE A 367 -11.25 28.68 -12.98
CA ILE A 367 -11.59 27.69 -11.95
C ILE A 367 -10.76 27.90 -10.69
N VAL A 368 -9.45 28.14 -10.83
CA VAL A 368 -8.53 28.27 -9.69
C VAL A 368 -8.50 29.67 -9.10
N PHE A 369 -8.81 30.69 -9.90
CA PHE A 369 -8.67 32.09 -9.53
C PHE A 369 -9.44 32.46 -8.25
N PRO A 370 -10.75 32.13 -8.10
CA PRO A 370 -11.48 32.47 -6.88
C PRO A 370 -10.91 31.83 -5.62
N ALA A 371 -10.37 30.61 -5.74
CA ALA A 371 -9.74 29.92 -4.62
C ALA A 371 -8.43 30.60 -4.23
N MET A 372 -7.58 30.92 -5.22
CA MET A 372 -6.33 31.63 -5.00
C MET A 372 -6.54 32.99 -4.31
N GLU A 373 -7.49 33.81 -4.77
CA GLU A 373 -7.78 35.11 -4.17
C GLU A 373 -8.23 35.01 -2.71
N ARG A 374 -9.15 34.10 -2.41
CA ARG A 374 -9.58 33.85 -1.02
C ARG A 374 -8.43 33.39 -0.14
N ASN A 375 -7.53 32.58 -0.68
CA ASN A 375 -6.37 32.08 0.05
C ASN A 375 -5.43 33.23 0.42
N MET A 376 -5.17 34.17 -0.50
CA MET A 376 -4.36 35.35 -0.23
C MET A 376 -4.94 36.23 0.88
N CYS A 377 -6.25 36.47 0.85
CA CYS A 377 -6.91 37.33 1.83
C CYS A 377 -7.06 36.67 3.20
N GLY A 378 -7.31 35.36 3.25
CA GLY A 378 -7.87 34.70 4.44
C GLY A 378 -7.06 33.55 5.04
N HIS A 379 -5.99 33.07 4.40
CA HIS A 379 -5.23 31.96 4.99
C HIS A 379 -4.47 32.40 6.25
N TRP A 380 -4.33 31.54 7.25
CA TRP A 380 -3.63 31.91 8.50
C TRP A 380 -2.10 31.73 8.37
N ASN A 381 -1.66 30.77 7.56
CA ASN A 381 -0.24 30.45 7.37
C ASN A 381 0.43 31.34 6.30
N GLN A 382 1.55 31.98 6.66
CA GLN A 382 2.27 32.91 5.77
C GLN A 382 2.99 32.22 4.60
N ALA A 383 3.52 31.02 4.78
CA ALA A 383 4.19 30.29 3.69
C ALA A 383 3.21 29.97 2.56
N VAL A 384 1.99 29.51 2.92
CA VAL A 384 0.89 29.28 1.97
C VAL A 384 0.53 30.58 1.22
N LYS A 385 0.46 31.72 1.90
CA LYS A 385 0.23 33.03 1.24
C LYS A 385 1.34 33.37 0.23
N ASN A 386 2.60 33.17 0.61
CA ASN A 386 3.74 33.45 -0.28
C ASN A 386 3.73 32.54 -1.52
N LEU A 387 3.42 31.26 -1.36
CA LEU A 387 3.26 30.33 -2.48
C LEU A 387 2.07 30.73 -3.37
N THR A 388 0.97 31.16 -2.77
CA THR A 388 -0.20 31.64 -3.51
C THR A 388 0.13 32.89 -4.34
N LEU A 389 0.92 33.82 -3.79
CA LEU A 389 1.42 34.99 -4.52
C LEU A 389 2.28 34.60 -5.72
N ASN A 390 3.10 33.55 -5.61
CA ASN A 390 3.90 33.06 -6.74
C ASN A 390 3.00 32.51 -7.85
N VAL A 391 2.00 31.67 -7.50
CA VAL A 391 1.02 31.16 -8.48
C VAL A 391 0.25 32.30 -9.14
N ARG A 392 -0.13 33.33 -8.37
CA ARG A 392 -0.79 34.52 -8.90
C ARG A 392 0.05 35.22 -9.97
N LYS A 393 1.34 35.41 -9.73
CA LYS A 393 2.27 36.01 -10.71
C LYS A 393 2.34 35.18 -11.98
N VAL A 394 2.49 33.85 -11.86
CA VAL A 394 2.54 32.94 -13.02
C VAL A 394 1.27 33.05 -13.87
N LEU A 395 0.09 33.15 -13.25
CA LEU A 395 -1.18 33.31 -13.97
C LEU A 395 -1.28 34.67 -14.67
N ALA A 396 -0.87 35.76 -14.01
CA ALA A 396 -0.86 37.10 -14.60
C ALA A 396 0.12 37.21 -15.78
N GLU A 397 1.31 36.60 -15.67
CA GLU A 397 2.30 36.52 -16.74
C GLU A 397 1.82 35.67 -17.92
N THR A 398 0.94 34.70 -17.68
CA THR A 398 0.39 33.83 -18.73
C THR A 398 -0.60 34.57 -19.63
N ASP A 399 -1.58 35.27 -19.04
CA ASP A 399 -2.56 36.06 -19.77
C ASP A 399 -3.15 37.15 -18.86
N GLN A 400 -2.62 38.37 -18.98
CA GLN A 400 -3.03 39.50 -18.16
C GLN A 400 -4.48 39.92 -18.42
N ALA A 401 -4.96 39.82 -19.67
CA ALA A 401 -6.33 40.24 -20.01
C ALA A 401 -7.36 39.30 -19.37
N LEU A 402 -7.12 37.99 -19.46
CA LEU A 402 -7.97 37.00 -18.79
C LEU A 402 -7.86 37.10 -17.27
N PHE A 403 -6.68 37.41 -16.74
CA PHE A 403 -6.47 37.64 -15.32
C PHE A 403 -7.35 38.78 -14.79
N ASP A 404 -7.36 39.91 -15.50
CA ASP A 404 -8.16 41.09 -15.13
C ASP A 404 -9.67 40.81 -15.24
N GLU A 405 -10.10 40.05 -16.25
CA GLU A 405 -11.49 39.59 -16.38
C GLU A 405 -11.90 38.70 -15.19
N CYS A 406 -11.05 37.74 -14.80
CA CYS A 406 -11.30 36.87 -13.66
C CYS A 406 -11.35 37.66 -12.35
N LEU A 407 -10.51 38.69 -12.21
CA LEU A 407 -10.50 39.57 -11.04
C LEU A 407 -11.80 40.37 -10.93
N ALA A 408 -12.25 40.99 -12.02
CA ALA A 408 -13.48 41.76 -12.07
C ALA A 408 -14.68 40.87 -11.71
N LYS A 409 -14.77 39.68 -12.33
CA LYS A 409 -15.81 38.71 -12.05
C LYS A 409 -15.79 38.22 -10.60
N PHE A 410 -14.61 37.97 -10.03
CA PHE A 410 -14.49 37.58 -8.63
C PHE A 410 -15.01 38.68 -7.69
N GLN A 411 -14.69 39.94 -7.96
CA GLN A 411 -15.18 41.07 -7.16
C GLN A 411 -16.70 41.22 -7.25
N GLU A 412 -17.28 41.07 -8.44
CA GLU A 412 -18.74 41.05 -8.65
C GLU A 412 -19.40 39.90 -7.90
N ASP A 413 -18.85 38.69 -8.00
CA ASP A 413 -19.34 37.50 -7.30
C ASP A 413 -19.28 37.68 -5.77
N GLU A 414 -18.18 38.22 -5.23
CA GLU A 414 -18.06 38.49 -3.79
C GLU A 414 -19.02 39.60 -3.33
N ALA A 415 -19.26 40.64 -4.14
CA ALA A 415 -20.21 41.69 -3.85
C ALA A 415 -21.68 41.22 -3.89
N SER A 416 -22.00 40.22 -4.71
CA SER A 416 -23.36 39.64 -4.81
C SER A 416 -23.68 38.61 -3.71
N LYS A 417 -22.67 38.05 -3.02
CA LYS A 417 -22.87 37.05 -1.96
C LYS A 417 -23.85 37.46 -0.85
N PRO A 418 -23.79 38.68 -0.28
CA PRO A 418 -24.74 39.10 0.75
C PRO A 418 -26.18 39.14 0.24
N GLU A 419 -26.39 39.56 -1.01
CA GLU A 419 -27.72 39.57 -1.63
C GLU A 419 -28.27 38.15 -1.79
N VAL A 420 -27.44 37.21 -2.24
CA VAL A 420 -27.82 35.79 -2.35
C VAL A 420 -28.13 35.19 -0.97
N ALA A 421 -27.36 35.53 0.06
CA ALA A 421 -27.62 35.10 1.43
C ALA A 421 -28.95 35.66 1.96
N ALA A 422 -29.22 36.97 1.74
CA ALA A 422 -30.47 37.61 2.14
C ALA A 422 -31.68 37.01 1.41
N LYS A 423 -31.58 36.72 0.12
CA LYS A 423 -32.64 36.01 -0.64
C LYS A 423 -32.91 34.62 -0.07
N ARG A 424 -31.86 33.89 0.32
CA ARG A 424 -32.00 32.57 0.95
C ARG A 424 -32.68 32.68 2.32
N GLU A 425 -32.26 33.62 3.15
CA GLU A 425 -32.86 33.88 4.46
C GLU A 425 -34.33 34.28 4.35
N ALA A 426 -34.67 35.17 3.41
CA ALA A 426 -36.07 35.53 3.14
C ALA A 426 -36.92 34.34 2.69
N THR A 427 -36.35 33.44 1.89
CA THR A 427 -37.02 32.19 1.47
C THR A 427 -37.27 31.26 2.65
N TRP A 428 -36.29 31.11 3.56
CA TRP A 428 -36.46 30.31 4.78
C TRP A 428 -37.51 30.90 5.71
N LYS A 429 -37.48 32.22 5.92
CA LYS A 429 -38.47 32.91 6.74
C LYS A 429 -39.89 32.73 6.21
N LEU A 430 -40.07 32.84 4.89
CA LEU A 430 -41.36 32.57 4.25
C LEU A 430 -41.83 31.12 4.49
N LEU A 431 -40.93 30.15 4.43
CA LEU A 431 -41.25 28.74 4.71
C LEU A 431 -41.65 28.53 6.18
N GLU A 432 -40.95 29.17 7.12
CA GLU A 432 -41.27 29.14 8.55
C GLU A 432 -42.65 29.75 8.82
N ASP A 433 -42.96 30.91 8.23
CA ASP A 433 -44.25 31.59 8.35
C ASP A 433 -45.40 30.74 7.77
N LEU A 434 -45.18 30.10 6.63
CA LEU A 434 -46.15 29.17 6.01
C LEU A 434 -46.36 27.90 6.84
N ALA A 435 -45.31 27.38 7.48
CA ALA A 435 -45.41 26.22 8.36
C ALA A 435 -46.15 26.57 9.66
N ALA A 436 -45.87 27.72 10.26
CA ALA A 436 -46.52 28.18 11.48
C ALA A 436 -48.03 28.43 11.28
N SER A 437 -48.41 29.04 10.15
CA SER A 437 -49.81 29.36 9.82
C SER A 437 -50.68 28.15 9.46
N LYS A 438 -50.09 27.00 9.08
CA LYS A 438 -50.81 25.78 8.68
C LYS A 438 -50.75 24.62 9.68
N SER A 439 -50.21 24.84 10.88
CA SER A 439 -50.18 23.85 11.99
C SER A 439 -51.57 23.37 12.49
N VAL A 440 -52.67 23.80 11.86
CA VAL A 440 -54.06 23.39 12.14
C VAL A 440 -54.64 22.45 11.07
N SER A 441 -54.00 22.25 9.90
CA SER A 441 -54.50 21.35 8.84
C SER A 441 -53.41 20.42 8.32
N SER A 442 -53.62 19.10 8.47
CA SER A 442 -52.67 18.03 8.13
C SER A 442 -52.65 17.73 6.61
N GLU A 443 -52.27 18.72 5.80
CA GLU A 443 -52.15 18.55 4.34
C GLU A 443 -50.74 18.90 3.84
N ALA A 444 -50.16 18.04 2.99
CA ALA A 444 -48.82 18.21 2.45
C ALA A 444 -48.74 19.39 1.46
N VAL A 445 -47.75 20.27 1.63
CA VAL A 445 -47.58 21.47 0.81
C VAL A 445 -46.64 21.22 -0.36
N LEU A 446 -47.13 21.42 -1.59
CA LEU A 446 -46.31 21.54 -2.80
C LEU A 446 -45.83 22.98 -2.95
N VAL A 447 -44.53 23.22 -2.76
CA VAL A 447 -43.91 24.52 -3.06
C VAL A 447 -43.69 24.62 -4.57
N GLN A 448 -44.36 25.58 -5.23
CA GLN A 448 -44.07 25.88 -6.63
C GLN A 448 -42.66 26.50 -6.74
N ARG A 449 -41.78 25.86 -7.52
CA ARG A 449 -40.49 26.42 -7.89
C ARG A 449 -40.72 27.72 -8.66
N PHE A 450 -40.13 28.82 -8.19
CA PHE A 450 -39.96 30.01 -9.01
C PHE A 450 -39.06 29.65 -10.20
N SER A 451 -39.63 29.67 -11.41
CA SER A 451 -38.87 29.64 -12.65
C SER A 451 -38.13 30.97 -12.79
N SER A 452 -36.80 30.94 -12.69
CA SER A 452 -35.95 32.09 -13.01
C SER A 452 -36.03 32.38 -14.52
N SER A 453 -36.80 33.41 -14.89
CA SER A 453 -36.75 33.97 -16.24
C SER A 453 -35.43 34.71 -16.43
N VAL A 454 -34.44 34.04 -17.01
CA VAL A 454 -33.27 34.70 -17.59
C VAL A 454 -33.70 35.29 -18.93
N THR A 455 -33.92 36.60 -18.98
CA THR A 455 -34.17 37.33 -20.23
C THR A 455 -32.84 37.52 -20.96
N ILE A 456 -32.60 36.72 -22.00
CA ILE A 456 -31.51 36.94 -22.96
C ILE A 456 -31.96 38.06 -23.91
N THR A 457 -31.40 39.26 -23.77
CA THR A 457 -31.58 40.35 -24.74
C THR A 457 -30.74 40.08 -25.99
N THR A 458 -31.37 39.65 -27.08
CA THR A 458 -30.78 39.64 -28.43
C THR A 458 -31.00 40.99 -29.09
N SER A 459 -29.91 41.73 -29.36
CA SER A 459 -29.94 42.94 -30.18
C SER A 459 -30.08 42.59 -31.67
N GLY A 460 -31.26 42.80 -32.25
CA GLY A 460 -31.55 42.65 -33.68
C GLY A 460 -32.10 43.96 -34.26
N LYS A 461 -31.39 44.49 -35.26
CA LYS A 461 -31.65 45.73 -36.01
C LYS A 461 -33.09 45.85 -36.53
N ALA A 462 -33.70 47.02 -36.32
CA ALA A 462 -34.89 47.44 -37.05
C ALA A 462 -34.52 48.23 -38.31
N SER A 463 -35.03 47.75 -39.44
CA SER A 463 -35.09 48.40 -40.75
C SER A 463 -36.05 49.59 -40.73
N GLY A 464 -35.63 50.72 -41.27
CA GLY A 464 -36.50 51.83 -41.66
C GLY A 464 -36.49 52.00 -43.17
N SER A 465 -37.68 51.83 -43.76
CA SER A 465 -38.21 52.35 -45.04
C SER A 465 -37.27 52.68 -46.18
#